data_AF-A0A9D7QNS9-F1
#
_entry.id   AF-A0A9D7QNS9-F1
#
_cell.length_a   1.000
_cell.length_b   1.000
_cell.length_c   1.000
_cell.angle_alpha   90.00
_cell.angle_beta   90.00
_cell.angle_gamma   90.00
#
_symmetry.space_group_name_H-M   'P 1'
#
loop_
_entity.id
_entity.type
_entity.pdbx_description
1 polymer ?
#
loop_
_entity_poly.entity_id
_entity_poly.type
_entity_poly.pdbx_seq_one_letter_code
_entity_poly.pdbx_strand_id
1 'polypeptide(L)'
;MTHPFTPLTPSDRLTNVNMEINRSFQATSEDHFIDHADFTFEAQFSSRYSSQNNYTYPIQAKAILHSFDTTSIYIIPKFEFPDSSISDYSKIFAFPYIPEFWESQKPYQISDQFQRNENFYSNPKTILTGAGFHPSMSKKEKIFTTPYTHWSEKRTLLNTDKTIPSANYKIDQQLPGEKYHLEVQIFLDVNKNNDSILITTRTILDPYATFFNFPSDSLSNCFINLYFDLCETERRKFEKSNSHNQITLTEIDIRFKKFKLDLADTQNRFLKETDRGTNYSALVKWNEFVFQQTGIDNMQIFNVARK
;
A
#
# COMPACT_ATOMS: atom_id res chain seq x y z
N MET A 1 -5.86 6.41 -34.13
CA MET A 1 -5.23 7.32 -33.15
C MET A 1 -4.79 6.50 -31.98
N THR A 2 -3.52 6.58 -31.63
CA THR A 2 -2.92 5.85 -30.51
C THR A 2 -2.91 6.79 -29.32
N HIS A 3 -3.60 6.45 -28.24
CA HIS A 3 -3.56 7.20 -26.98
C HIS A 3 -2.99 6.29 -25.87
N PRO A 4 -2.39 6.85 -24.81
CA PRO A 4 -1.74 6.03 -23.77
C PRO A 4 -2.73 5.35 -22.81
N PHE A 5 -4.01 5.72 -22.85
CA PHE A 5 -5.01 5.17 -21.92
C PHE A 5 -5.45 3.77 -22.29
N THR A 6 -5.54 2.90 -21.28
CA THR A 6 -6.15 1.59 -21.38
C THR A 6 -7.37 1.53 -20.46
N PRO A 7 -8.50 0.94 -20.91
CA PRO A 7 -9.63 0.72 -20.03
C PRO A 7 -9.26 -0.28 -18.94
N LEU A 8 -9.79 -0.06 -17.73
CA LEU A 8 -9.53 -0.92 -16.59
C LEU A 8 -10.07 -2.34 -16.80
N THR A 9 -11.20 -2.46 -17.49
CA THR A 9 -11.79 -3.76 -17.85
C THR A 9 -11.80 -3.93 -19.37
N PRO A 10 -11.64 -5.17 -19.90
CA PRO A 10 -11.71 -5.43 -21.34
C PRO A 10 -13.07 -5.08 -21.97
N SER A 11 -14.12 -5.00 -21.15
CA SER A 11 -15.48 -4.64 -21.58
C SER A 11 -15.67 -3.15 -21.76
N ASP A 12 -14.88 -2.32 -21.09
CA ASP A 12 -14.96 -0.87 -21.21
C ASP A 12 -14.18 -0.38 -22.42
N ARG A 13 -14.58 0.76 -22.97
CA ARG A 13 -13.91 1.39 -24.11
C ARG A 13 -13.84 2.89 -23.93
N LEU A 14 -12.71 3.44 -24.35
CA LEU A 14 -12.50 4.88 -24.48
C LEU A 14 -12.46 5.21 -25.98
N THR A 15 -13.30 6.15 -26.40
CA THR A 15 -13.36 6.62 -27.79
C THR A 15 -13.31 8.15 -27.82
N ASN A 16 -13.05 8.73 -28.99
CA ASN A 16 -13.00 10.18 -29.20
C ASN A 16 -12.09 10.90 -28.20
N VAL A 17 -10.90 10.32 -27.95
CA VAL A 17 -9.93 10.88 -27.02
C VAL A 17 -9.28 12.11 -27.64
N ASN A 18 -9.50 13.25 -27.01
CA ASN A 18 -8.81 14.50 -27.26
C ASN A 18 -7.97 14.87 -26.03
N MET A 19 -6.73 15.28 -26.26
CA MET A 19 -5.82 15.69 -25.20
C MET A 19 -5.05 16.93 -25.66
N GLU A 20 -5.08 17.95 -24.83
CA GLU A 20 -4.29 19.16 -24.98
C GLU A 20 -3.33 19.25 -23.80
N ILE A 21 -2.04 19.49 -24.08
CA ILE A 21 -1.01 19.67 -23.07
C ILE A 21 -0.31 21.00 -23.36
N ASN A 22 -0.49 21.97 -22.48
CA ASN A 22 0.23 23.24 -22.53
C ASN A 22 1.34 23.21 -21.49
N ARG A 23 2.56 23.63 -21.85
CA ARG A 23 3.72 23.61 -20.96
C ARG A 23 4.31 25.00 -20.88
N SER A 24 4.50 25.48 -19.67
CA SER A 24 5.11 26.76 -19.36
C SER A 24 6.49 26.53 -18.75
N PHE A 25 7.45 27.35 -19.14
CA PHE A 25 8.84 27.27 -18.68
C PHE A 25 9.24 28.61 -18.07
N GLN A 26 10.01 28.56 -16.98
CA GLN A 26 10.70 29.72 -16.44
C GLN A 26 12.17 29.66 -16.82
N ALA A 27 12.71 30.80 -17.23
CA ALA A 27 14.12 30.97 -17.53
C ALA A 27 14.83 31.53 -16.29
N THR A 28 15.92 30.88 -15.89
CA THR A 28 16.95 31.49 -15.03
C THR A 28 18.18 31.83 -15.86
N SER A 29 19.15 32.51 -15.26
CA SER A 29 20.40 32.89 -15.93
C SER A 29 21.22 31.70 -16.46
N GLU A 30 20.97 30.49 -15.96
CA GLU A 30 21.75 29.29 -16.30
C GLU A 30 20.93 28.14 -16.88
N ASP A 31 19.60 28.07 -16.64
CA ASP A 31 18.76 26.97 -17.11
C ASP A 31 17.28 27.35 -17.35
N HIS A 32 16.60 26.53 -18.15
CA HIS A 32 15.14 26.54 -18.31
C HIS A 32 14.52 25.37 -17.55
N PHE A 33 13.63 25.65 -16.62
CA PHE A 33 12.86 24.61 -15.93
C PHE A 33 11.38 24.72 -16.27
N ILE A 34 10.71 23.57 -16.28
CA ILE A 34 9.26 23.54 -16.40
C ILE A 34 8.67 24.18 -15.15
N ASP A 35 7.80 25.17 -15.33
CA ASP A 35 7.07 25.83 -14.26
C ASP A 35 5.78 25.05 -14.00
N HIS A 36 4.98 24.86 -15.05
CA HIS A 36 3.78 24.05 -14.99
C HIS A 36 3.42 23.43 -16.34
N ALA A 37 2.56 22.42 -16.29
CA ALA A 37 1.90 21.85 -17.45
C ALA A 37 0.40 21.71 -17.19
N ASP A 38 -0.40 22.30 -18.06
CA ASP A 38 -1.86 22.18 -18.07
C ASP A 38 -2.26 21.05 -19.01
N PHE A 39 -3.18 20.21 -18.54
CA PHE A 39 -3.73 19.10 -19.27
C PHE A 39 -5.23 19.29 -19.36
N THR A 40 -5.75 19.29 -20.58
CA THR A 40 -7.18 19.12 -20.84
C THR A 40 -7.38 17.78 -21.52
N PHE A 41 -8.24 16.95 -20.95
CA PHE A 41 -8.57 15.63 -21.47
C PHE A 41 -10.08 15.54 -21.67
N GLU A 42 -10.48 15.11 -22.87
CA GLU A 42 -11.85 14.86 -23.23
C GLU A 42 -11.96 13.50 -23.91
N ALA A 43 -12.96 12.71 -23.53
CA ALA A 43 -13.20 11.42 -24.14
C ALA A 43 -14.66 11.00 -24.00
N GLN A 44 -15.04 9.95 -24.74
CA GLN A 44 -16.28 9.21 -24.54
C GLN A 44 -15.94 7.89 -23.88
N PHE A 45 -16.47 7.66 -22.69
CA PHE A 45 -16.31 6.39 -21.99
C PHE A 45 -17.57 5.55 -22.14
N SER A 46 -17.39 4.31 -22.59
CA SER A 46 -18.46 3.34 -22.70
C SER A 46 -18.24 2.22 -21.70
N SER A 47 -19.13 2.11 -20.70
CA SER A 47 -19.13 1.01 -19.75
C SER A 47 -20.17 -0.03 -20.08
N ARG A 48 -19.82 -1.30 -19.83
CA ARG A 48 -20.77 -2.43 -19.87
C ARG A 48 -20.99 -3.05 -18.51
N TYR A 49 -20.55 -2.37 -17.44
CA TYR A 49 -20.69 -2.87 -16.09
C TYR A 49 -22.17 -2.87 -15.69
N SER A 50 -22.71 -4.05 -15.33
CA SER A 50 -24.04 -4.30 -14.75
C SER A 50 -25.31 -4.22 -15.62
N SER A 51 -25.24 -3.95 -16.94
CA SER A 51 -26.46 -3.99 -17.78
C SER A 51 -26.20 -4.45 -19.22
N GLN A 52 -27.24 -4.96 -19.90
CA GLN A 52 -27.20 -5.26 -21.35
C GLN A 52 -27.07 -4.00 -22.22
N ASN A 53 -27.26 -2.81 -21.65
CA ASN A 53 -27.17 -1.54 -22.37
C ASN A 53 -25.77 -0.92 -22.19
N ASN A 54 -25.15 -0.56 -23.31
CA ASN A 54 -23.92 0.24 -23.32
C ASN A 54 -24.27 1.65 -22.82
N TYR A 55 -23.76 2.03 -21.65
CA TYR A 55 -23.81 3.41 -21.20
C TYR A 55 -22.57 4.13 -21.71
N THR A 56 -22.77 5.07 -22.64
CA THR A 56 -21.72 5.97 -23.10
C THR A 56 -21.93 7.34 -22.48
N TYR A 57 -20.89 7.90 -21.87
CA TYR A 57 -20.92 9.23 -21.28
C TYR A 57 -19.62 9.99 -21.55
N PRO A 58 -19.70 11.33 -21.69
CA PRO A 58 -18.52 12.16 -21.84
C PRO A 58 -17.73 12.20 -20.54
N ILE A 59 -16.41 12.16 -20.67
CA ILE A 59 -15.46 12.47 -19.60
C ILE A 59 -14.74 13.75 -20.01
N GLN A 60 -14.69 14.71 -19.09
CA GLN A 60 -13.84 15.88 -19.19
C GLN A 60 -13.02 15.98 -17.91
N ALA A 61 -11.70 16.10 -18.06
CA ALA A 61 -10.79 16.29 -16.96
C ALA A 61 -9.83 17.43 -17.29
N LYS A 62 -9.54 18.25 -16.28
CA LYS A 62 -8.49 19.26 -16.32
C LYS A 62 -7.54 19.00 -15.18
N ALA A 63 -6.25 18.93 -15.47
CA ALA A 63 -5.21 18.77 -14.48
C ALA A 63 -4.12 19.81 -14.73
N ILE A 64 -3.53 20.29 -13.64
CA ILE A 64 -2.36 21.16 -13.70
C ILE A 64 -1.27 20.47 -12.90
N LEU A 65 -0.11 20.26 -13.53
CA LEU A 65 1.09 19.75 -12.88
C LEU A 65 2.05 20.92 -12.69
N HIS A 66 2.39 21.23 -11.45
CA HIS A 66 3.39 22.24 -11.12
C HIS A 66 4.69 21.55 -10.68
N SER A 67 5.83 22.14 -11.05
CA SER A 67 7.10 21.77 -10.41
C SER A 67 7.11 22.34 -8.99
N PHE A 68 7.32 21.46 -8.02
CA PHE A 68 7.19 21.81 -6.60
C PHE A 68 8.49 22.39 -6.03
N ASP A 69 9.62 21.75 -6.34
CA ASP A 69 10.94 22.21 -5.95
C ASP A 69 11.91 21.78 -7.05
N THR A 70 12.49 22.77 -7.72
CA THR A 70 13.48 22.57 -8.80
C THR A 70 14.91 22.63 -8.28
N THR A 71 15.09 22.92 -6.99
CA THR A 71 16.39 23.20 -6.38
C THR A 71 16.82 22.15 -5.37
N SER A 72 15.89 21.44 -4.74
CA SER A 72 16.20 20.35 -3.81
C SER A 72 16.05 18.97 -4.43
N ILE A 73 16.79 18.01 -3.87
CA ILE A 73 16.73 16.61 -4.27
C ILE A 73 15.44 16.01 -3.68
N TYR A 74 14.55 15.56 -4.55
CA TYR A 74 13.41 14.74 -4.14
C TYR A 74 13.90 13.42 -3.52
N ILE A 75 13.52 13.15 -2.28
CA ILE A 75 13.88 11.92 -1.58
C ILE A 75 12.84 10.86 -1.95
N ILE A 76 13.28 9.82 -2.65
CA ILE A 76 12.39 8.73 -3.05
C ILE A 76 12.00 7.92 -1.80
N PRO A 77 10.69 7.71 -1.55
CA PRO A 77 10.24 6.84 -0.47
C PRO A 77 10.81 5.43 -0.62
N LYS A 78 11.18 4.82 0.50
CA LYS A 78 11.70 3.45 0.53
C LYS A 78 10.54 2.47 0.55
N PHE A 79 10.26 1.90 -0.61
CA PHE A 79 9.31 0.83 -0.83
C PHE A 79 9.68 0.10 -2.12
N GLU A 80 9.64 -1.23 -2.14
CA GLU A 80 10.06 -2.02 -3.29
C GLU A 80 8.84 -2.72 -3.91
N PHE A 81 8.65 -2.57 -5.21
CA PHE A 81 7.64 -3.32 -5.94
C PHE A 81 8.28 -4.61 -6.48
N PRO A 82 7.76 -5.80 -6.14
CA PRO A 82 8.39 -7.07 -6.52
C PRO A 82 8.30 -7.34 -8.03
N ASP A 83 7.35 -6.70 -8.71
CA ASP A 83 7.12 -6.87 -10.14
C ASP A 83 6.86 -5.51 -10.82
N SER A 84 7.59 -5.27 -11.91
CA SER A 84 7.44 -4.08 -12.74
C SER A 84 6.12 -4.07 -13.53
N SER A 85 5.47 -5.23 -13.68
CA SER A 85 4.17 -5.39 -14.34
C SER A 85 3.00 -4.89 -13.50
N ILE A 86 3.20 -4.65 -12.21
CA ILE A 86 2.18 -4.06 -11.33
C ILE A 86 1.81 -2.68 -11.88
N SER A 87 0.51 -2.46 -12.11
CA SER A 87 0.02 -1.19 -12.63
C SER A 87 0.31 -0.05 -11.66
N ASP A 88 0.65 1.13 -12.19
CA ASP A 88 0.92 2.30 -11.34
C ASP A 88 -0.25 2.64 -10.43
N TYR A 89 -1.48 2.41 -10.91
CA TYR A 89 -2.69 2.53 -10.11
C TYR A 89 -2.67 1.63 -8.86
N SER A 90 -2.19 0.38 -8.99
CA SER A 90 -2.06 -0.53 -7.85
C SER A 90 -0.93 -0.11 -6.90
N LYS A 91 0.16 0.44 -7.45
CA LYS A 91 1.30 0.94 -6.66
C LYS A 91 0.90 2.10 -5.76
N ILE A 92 0.00 2.98 -6.20
CA ILE A 92 -0.48 4.13 -5.42
C ILE A 92 -1.02 3.69 -4.05
N PHE A 93 -1.65 2.53 -3.94
CA PHE A 93 -2.18 2.03 -2.67
C PHE A 93 -1.10 1.64 -1.65
N ALA A 94 0.16 1.49 -2.05
CA ALA A 94 1.26 1.33 -1.11
C ALA A 94 1.57 2.64 -0.37
N PHE A 95 1.30 3.79 -0.99
CA PHE A 95 1.69 5.09 -0.43
C PHE A 95 0.60 5.62 0.51
N PRO A 96 0.91 5.91 1.79
CA PRO A 96 -0.04 6.55 2.67
C PRO A 96 -0.30 8.00 2.27
N TYR A 97 -1.48 8.50 2.62
CA TYR A 97 -1.70 9.95 2.68
C TYR A 97 -0.87 10.55 3.83
N ILE A 98 -0.13 11.63 3.55
CA ILE A 98 0.75 12.33 4.50
C ILE A 98 0.24 13.77 4.68
N PRO A 99 -0.70 14.01 5.61
CA PRO A 99 -1.31 15.34 5.79
C PRO A 99 -0.27 16.43 6.05
N GLU A 100 0.74 16.14 6.88
CA GLU A 100 1.75 17.11 7.32
C GLU A 100 2.58 17.65 6.15
N PHE A 101 2.79 16.83 5.11
CA PHE A 101 3.42 17.27 3.87
C PHE A 101 2.54 18.31 3.15
N TRP A 102 1.26 18.01 2.94
CA TRP A 102 0.35 18.89 2.21
C TRP A 102 0.07 20.20 2.96
N GLU A 103 0.00 20.16 4.29
CA GLU A 103 -0.15 21.34 5.14
C GLU A 103 1.07 22.27 5.10
N SER A 104 2.28 21.71 5.06
CA SER A 104 3.52 22.52 5.04
C SER A 104 3.78 23.15 3.67
N GLN A 105 3.37 22.50 2.59
CA GLN A 105 3.72 22.91 1.23
C GLN A 105 2.79 23.95 0.59
N LYS A 106 1.65 24.30 1.22
CA LYS A 106 0.62 25.25 0.72
C LYS A 106 0.66 25.43 -0.82
N PRO A 107 0.21 24.44 -1.60
CA PRO A 107 0.29 24.52 -3.05
C PRO A 107 -0.41 25.78 -3.54
N TYR A 108 0.05 26.39 -4.64
CA TYR A 108 -0.73 27.42 -5.33
C TYR A 108 -2.10 26.84 -5.67
N GLN A 109 -3.14 27.31 -4.98
CA GLN A 109 -4.47 26.72 -5.03
C GLN A 109 -5.51 27.77 -5.33
N ILE A 110 -6.38 27.44 -6.27
CA ILE A 110 -7.70 28.08 -6.38
C ILE A 110 -8.46 27.65 -5.12
N SER A 111 -8.93 28.61 -4.31
CA SER A 111 -9.45 28.42 -2.93
C SER A 111 -10.37 27.22 -2.73
N ASP A 112 -11.17 26.87 -3.73
CA ASP A 112 -12.19 25.84 -3.63
C ASP A 112 -11.66 24.41 -3.84
N GLN A 113 -10.46 24.26 -4.41
CA GLN A 113 -9.88 22.96 -4.75
C GLN A 113 -9.24 22.29 -3.54
N PHE A 114 -8.63 23.06 -2.63
CA PHE A 114 -8.08 22.53 -1.38
C PHE A 114 -9.14 21.83 -0.56
N GLN A 115 -10.25 22.53 -0.30
CA GLN A 115 -11.32 22.00 0.52
C GLN A 115 -12.01 20.82 -0.16
N ARG A 116 -12.12 20.81 -1.50
CA ARG A 116 -12.62 19.64 -2.24
C ARG A 116 -11.67 18.45 -2.16
N ASN A 117 -10.36 18.65 -2.28
CA ASN A 117 -9.37 17.59 -2.19
C ASN A 117 -9.30 17.05 -0.77
N GLU A 118 -9.21 17.90 0.24
CA GLU A 118 -9.26 17.49 1.65
C GLU A 118 -10.56 16.74 1.96
N ASN A 119 -11.71 17.25 1.51
CA ASN A 119 -12.99 16.53 1.65
C ASN A 119 -13.00 15.22 0.87
N PHE A 120 -12.34 15.12 -0.28
CA PHE A 120 -12.20 13.87 -1.02
C PHE A 120 -11.30 12.90 -0.25
N TYR A 121 -10.14 13.32 0.23
CA TYR A 121 -9.18 12.46 0.94
C TYR A 121 -9.62 12.03 2.33
N SER A 122 -10.32 12.89 3.05
CA SER A 122 -10.87 12.62 4.38
C SER A 122 -12.20 11.87 4.36
N ASN A 123 -12.91 11.84 3.22
CA ASN A 123 -14.21 11.20 3.16
C ASN A 123 -14.06 9.67 3.21
N PRO A 124 -14.66 9.00 4.21
CA PRO A 124 -14.57 7.54 4.36
C PRO A 124 -15.24 6.75 3.24
N LYS A 125 -16.05 7.42 2.39
CA LYS A 125 -16.64 6.85 1.17
C LYS A 125 -15.73 6.98 -0.04
N THR A 126 -14.69 7.83 0.03
CA THR A 126 -13.70 7.93 -1.03
C THR A 126 -12.81 6.71 -0.99
N ILE A 127 -12.79 6.01 -2.11
CA ILE A 127 -12.02 4.80 -2.29
C ILE A 127 -10.56 5.21 -2.56
N LEU A 128 -9.81 5.39 -1.49
CA LEU A 128 -8.36 5.66 -1.53
C LEU A 128 -7.53 4.50 -1.00
N THR A 129 -8.14 3.73 -0.12
CA THR A 129 -7.78 2.33 0.07
C THR A 129 -8.39 1.56 -1.09
N GLY A 130 -7.82 0.45 -1.55
CA GLY A 130 -8.39 -0.36 -2.64
C GLY A 130 -9.81 -0.93 -2.39
N ALA A 131 -10.52 -0.44 -1.37
CA ALA A 131 -11.85 -0.83 -0.93
C ALA A 131 -12.96 -0.75 -1.99
N GLY A 132 -12.77 0.00 -3.07
CA GLY A 132 -13.76 0.14 -4.16
C GLY A 132 -13.31 -0.42 -5.50
N PHE A 133 -12.19 -1.14 -5.51
CA PHE A 133 -11.89 -2.13 -6.56
C PHE A 133 -12.57 -3.48 -6.28
N HIS A 134 -13.56 -3.50 -5.39
CA HIS A 134 -14.46 -4.62 -5.22
C HIS A 134 -15.65 -4.49 -6.18
N PRO A 135 -15.65 -5.20 -7.33
CA PRO A 135 -16.93 -5.61 -7.88
C PRO A 135 -17.57 -6.49 -6.80
N SER A 136 -18.55 -5.93 -6.08
CA SER A 136 -19.48 -6.57 -5.15
C SER A 136 -18.98 -7.84 -4.44
N MET A 137 -18.65 -7.78 -3.14
CA MET A 137 -18.94 -8.90 -2.23
C MET A 137 -18.58 -8.54 -0.78
N SER A 138 -19.62 -8.35 0.04
CA SER A 138 -19.77 -8.85 1.42
C SER A 138 -18.53 -9.00 2.32
N LYS A 139 -18.61 -8.38 3.50
CA LYS A 139 -18.02 -8.77 4.81
C LYS A 139 -16.84 -9.75 4.76
N LYS A 140 -15.70 -9.29 5.30
CA LYS A 140 -14.38 -9.94 5.51
C LYS A 140 -13.36 -9.47 4.47
N GLU A 141 -12.41 -8.65 4.92
CA GLU A 141 -11.32 -8.11 4.09
C GLU A 141 -10.42 -9.29 3.63
N LYS A 142 -10.30 -9.45 2.30
CA LYS A 142 -9.77 -10.63 1.59
C LYS A 142 -8.32 -10.36 1.16
N ILE A 143 -7.35 -11.17 1.59
CA ILE A 143 -5.90 -10.97 1.29
C ILE A 143 -5.55 -10.98 -0.21
N PHE A 144 -6.25 -11.76 -1.04
CA PHE A 144 -5.82 -12.01 -2.44
C PHE A 144 -6.58 -11.23 -3.52
N THR A 145 -7.33 -10.20 -3.15
CA THR A 145 -8.12 -9.40 -4.11
C THR A 145 -7.96 -7.89 -3.94
N THR A 146 -7.18 -7.45 -2.96
CA THR A 146 -6.93 -6.04 -2.70
C THR A 146 -5.55 -5.65 -3.20
N PRO A 147 -5.33 -4.39 -3.59
CA PRO A 147 -3.99 -3.85 -3.74
C PRO A 147 -3.27 -3.83 -2.38
N TYR A 148 -2.06 -3.28 -2.33
CA TYR A 148 -1.28 -3.10 -1.10
C TYR A 148 -2.15 -2.71 0.10
N THR A 149 -2.02 -3.47 1.19
CA THR A 149 -2.91 -3.34 2.36
C THR A 149 -2.12 -2.82 3.53
N HIS A 150 -2.55 -1.67 4.06
CA HIS A 150 -1.91 -1.04 5.21
C HIS A 150 -2.33 -1.77 6.49
N TRP A 151 -1.41 -1.88 7.44
CA TRP A 151 -1.71 -2.41 8.75
C TRP A 151 -2.79 -1.57 9.42
N SER A 152 -3.76 -2.26 10.02
CA SER A 152 -4.77 -1.65 10.88
C SER A 152 -5.21 -2.66 11.93
N GLU A 153 -5.97 -2.22 12.92
CA GLU A 153 -6.57 -3.11 13.91
C GLU A 153 -7.60 -4.07 13.29
N LYS A 154 -8.09 -3.78 12.07
CA LYS A 154 -8.94 -4.72 11.33
C LYS A 154 -8.12 -5.93 10.87
N ARG A 155 -8.71 -7.11 11.03
CA ARG A 155 -8.03 -8.37 10.77
C ARG A 155 -8.12 -8.78 9.32
N THR A 156 -7.00 -9.18 8.77
CA THR A 156 -6.88 -9.62 7.39
C THR A 156 -7.20 -11.12 7.31
N LEU A 157 -8.08 -11.51 6.40
CA LEU A 157 -8.50 -12.91 6.26
C LEU A 157 -8.02 -13.49 4.94
N LEU A 158 -7.47 -14.70 4.98
CA LEU A 158 -7.05 -15.40 3.77
C LEU A 158 -8.25 -15.81 2.94
N ASN A 159 -8.16 -15.55 1.63
CA ASN A 159 -9.08 -16.10 0.64
C ASN A 159 -8.49 -17.39 0.05
N THR A 160 -8.94 -18.55 0.52
CA THR A 160 -8.56 -19.86 -0.05
C THR A 160 -9.55 -20.36 -1.11
N ASP A 161 -10.53 -19.54 -1.53
CA ASP A 161 -11.56 -19.96 -2.50
C ASP A 161 -11.05 -20.01 -3.95
N LYS A 162 -9.79 -19.65 -4.20
CA LYS A 162 -9.12 -20.12 -5.43
C LYS A 162 -8.79 -21.59 -5.21
N THR A 163 -9.47 -22.47 -5.95
CA THR A 163 -8.95 -23.79 -6.25
C THR A 163 -7.49 -23.62 -6.66
N ILE A 164 -6.59 -24.25 -5.91
CA ILE A 164 -5.20 -24.43 -6.31
C ILE A 164 -5.25 -24.84 -7.79
N PRO A 165 -4.66 -24.09 -8.73
CA PRO A 165 -4.73 -24.44 -10.14
C PRO A 165 -4.29 -25.89 -10.27
N SER A 166 -5.17 -26.74 -10.78
CA SER A 166 -4.93 -28.18 -10.96
C SER A 166 -3.74 -28.48 -11.88
N ALA A 167 -3.12 -27.45 -12.46
CA ALA A 167 -1.83 -27.51 -13.15
C ALA A 167 -0.62 -27.67 -12.21
N ASN A 168 -0.76 -27.43 -10.90
CA ASN A 168 0.33 -27.57 -9.92
C ASN A 168 0.24 -28.89 -9.15
N TYR A 169 0.31 -30.03 -9.85
CA TYR A 169 0.49 -31.37 -9.29
C TYR A 169 1.79 -31.56 -8.46
N LYS A 170 2.55 -30.48 -8.20
CA LYS A 170 3.78 -30.48 -7.39
C LYS A 170 3.63 -29.84 -6.00
N ILE A 171 2.49 -29.24 -5.66
CA ILE A 171 2.31 -28.61 -4.33
C ILE A 171 2.32 -29.64 -3.20
N ASP A 172 1.87 -30.86 -3.43
CA ASP A 172 1.97 -31.93 -2.44
C ASP A 172 3.40 -32.48 -2.27
N GLN A 173 4.28 -32.25 -3.25
CA GLN A 173 5.70 -32.63 -3.21
C GLN A 173 6.60 -31.52 -2.63
N GLN A 174 6.08 -30.29 -2.49
CA GLN A 174 6.83 -29.17 -1.91
C GLN A 174 7.08 -29.36 -0.42
N LEU A 175 8.28 -28.95 0.01
CA LEU A 175 8.57 -28.88 1.43
C LEU A 175 7.57 -27.93 2.10
N PRO A 176 7.15 -28.18 3.34
CA PRO A 176 6.10 -27.35 3.93
C PRO A 176 6.45 -25.86 4.07
N GLY A 177 7.75 -25.50 4.10
CA GLY A 177 8.23 -24.12 4.06
C GLY A 177 8.06 -23.43 2.70
N GLU A 178 7.89 -24.20 1.61
CA GLU A 178 7.71 -23.67 0.25
C GLU A 178 6.23 -23.46 -0.10
N LYS A 179 5.32 -23.90 0.78
CA LYS A 179 3.86 -23.77 0.59
C LYS A 179 3.31 -22.41 1.00
N TYR A 180 4.13 -21.53 1.58
CA TYR A 180 3.72 -20.20 1.97
C TYR A 180 4.89 -19.21 1.98
N HIS A 181 4.56 -17.93 1.82
CA HIS A 181 5.44 -16.79 2.02
C HIS A 181 4.57 -15.62 2.47
N LEU A 182 4.93 -14.97 3.58
CA LEU A 182 4.23 -13.78 4.07
C LEU A 182 5.15 -12.58 3.89
N GLU A 183 4.79 -11.68 2.97
CA GLU A 183 5.60 -10.51 2.67
C GLU A 183 4.98 -9.26 3.28
N VAL A 184 5.72 -8.66 4.21
CA VAL A 184 5.37 -7.39 4.85
C VAL A 184 6.52 -6.43 4.64
N GLN A 185 6.22 -5.30 4.01
CA GLN A 185 7.16 -4.23 3.79
C GLN A 185 6.88 -3.07 4.73
N ILE A 186 7.94 -2.37 5.13
CA ILE A 186 7.85 -1.14 5.90
C ILE A 186 8.12 0.00 4.95
N PHE A 187 7.09 0.79 4.68
CA PHE A 187 7.21 2.05 3.98
C PHE A 187 7.96 3.05 4.87
N LEU A 188 8.92 3.76 4.27
CA LEU A 188 9.59 4.90 4.88
C LEU A 188 9.62 6.06 3.89
N ASP A 189 9.08 7.19 4.29
CA ASP A 189 9.23 8.46 3.60
C ASP A 189 9.87 9.50 4.52
N VAL A 190 10.67 10.37 3.94
CA VAL A 190 11.46 11.37 4.65
C VAL A 190 11.30 12.70 3.94
N ASN A 191 10.54 13.59 4.55
CA ASN A 191 10.27 14.91 4.03
C ASN A 191 11.07 15.95 4.82
N LYS A 192 11.88 16.76 4.13
CA LYS A 192 12.61 17.86 4.78
C LYS A 192 11.76 19.11 4.76
N ASN A 193 11.39 19.60 5.94
CA ASN A 193 10.64 20.84 6.13
C ASN A 193 11.53 21.87 6.82
N ASN A 194 12.14 22.77 6.05
CA ASN A 194 13.09 23.79 6.50
C ASN A 194 14.20 23.19 7.40
N ASP A 195 14.09 23.40 8.71
CA ASP A 195 15.04 22.98 9.75
C ASP A 195 14.69 21.61 10.39
N SER A 196 13.61 20.97 9.94
CA SER A 196 13.10 19.73 10.50
C SER A 196 12.99 18.62 9.45
N ILE A 197 13.07 17.38 9.90
CA ILE A 197 12.84 16.21 9.06
C ILE A 197 11.60 15.49 9.59
N LEU A 198 10.59 15.37 8.73
CA LEU A 198 9.42 14.55 8.96
C LEU A 198 9.69 13.14 8.45
N ILE A 199 9.63 12.16 9.35
CA ILE A 199 9.75 10.75 9.03
C ILE A 199 8.36 10.13 9.08
N THR A 200 7.91 9.56 7.96
CA THR A 200 6.64 8.81 7.89
C THR A 200 6.92 7.34 7.68
N THR A 201 6.31 6.49 8.49
CA THR A 201 6.41 5.03 8.30
C THR A 201 5.05 4.33 8.34
N ARG A 202 4.91 3.26 7.56
CA ARG A 202 3.72 2.39 7.57
C ARG A 202 4.09 0.93 7.34
N THR A 203 3.36 0.03 8.00
CA THR A 203 3.47 -1.42 7.79
C THR A 203 2.49 -1.83 6.70
N ILE A 204 2.97 -2.50 5.66
CA ILE A 204 2.18 -2.81 4.46
C ILE A 204 2.33 -4.30 4.15
N LEU A 205 1.19 -4.99 4.05
CA LEU A 205 1.13 -6.34 3.53
C LEU A 205 1.19 -6.28 2.00
N ASP A 206 2.15 -7.00 1.41
CA ASP A 206 2.33 -7.12 -0.04
C ASP A 206 1.52 -8.32 -0.56
N PRO A 207 0.39 -8.10 -1.26
CA PRO A 207 -0.44 -9.19 -1.77
C PRO A 207 0.15 -9.87 -3.01
N TYR A 208 1.17 -9.29 -3.65
CA TYR A 208 1.80 -9.84 -4.86
C TYR A 208 2.91 -10.83 -4.53
N ALA A 209 3.60 -10.64 -3.41
CA ALA A 209 4.59 -11.58 -2.90
C ALA A 209 3.99 -12.57 -1.88
N THR A 210 2.94 -12.18 -1.14
CA THR A 210 2.32 -13.06 -0.14
C THR A 210 1.54 -14.21 -0.77
N PHE A 211 1.79 -15.45 -0.35
CA PHE A 211 0.96 -16.62 -0.63
C PHE A 211 0.87 -17.57 0.56
N PHE A 212 -0.23 -18.29 0.70
CA PHE A 212 -0.43 -19.24 1.80
C PHE A 212 -1.30 -20.41 1.33
N ASN A 213 -0.67 -21.52 0.94
CA ASN A 213 -1.32 -22.67 0.29
C ASN A 213 -1.76 -23.75 1.30
N PHE A 214 -2.13 -23.37 2.52
CA PHE A 214 -2.73 -24.25 3.52
C PHE A 214 -4.22 -23.91 3.72
N PRO A 215 -5.02 -24.83 4.29
CA PRO A 215 -6.41 -24.54 4.64
C PRO A 215 -6.52 -23.29 5.53
N SER A 216 -7.50 -22.43 5.24
CA SER A 216 -7.81 -21.27 6.07
C SER A 216 -8.68 -21.72 7.24
N ASP A 217 -8.12 -21.69 8.45
CA ASP A 217 -8.82 -21.94 9.71
C ASP A 217 -8.49 -20.85 10.75
N SER A 218 -9.03 -20.97 11.95
CA SER A 218 -8.74 -20.05 13.05
C SER A 218 -7.24 -19.94 13.35
N LEU A 219 -6.50 -21.05 13.25
CA LEU A 219 -5.09 -21.09 13.59
C LEU A 219 -4.26 -20.38 12.51
N SER A 220 -4.52 -20.65 11.24
CA SER A 220 -3.81 -20.00 10.12
C SER A 220 -4.08 -18.50 10.08
N ASN A 221 -5.33 -18.08 10.31
CA ASN A 221 -5.67 -16.66 10.35
C ASN A 221 -5.01 -15.96 11.56
N CYS A 222 -4.98 -16.61 12.73
CA CYS A 222 -4.24 -16.11 13.89
C CYS A 222 -2.74 -15.97 13.59
N PHE A 223 -2.11 -16.99 13.03
CA PHE A 223 -0.70 -16.99 12.68
C PHE A 223 -0.33 -15.81 11.76
N ILE A 224 -1.13 -15.56 10.73
CA ILE A 224 -0.86 -14.50 9.74
C ILE A 224 -1.08 -13.11 10.31
N ASN A 225 -2.16 -12.90 11.04
CA ASN A 225 -2.42 -11.59 11.66
C ASN A 225 -1.38 -11.29 12.75
N LEU A 226 -0.96 -12.31 13.50
CA LEU A 226 0.10 -12.18 14.48
C LEU A 226 1.44 -11.83 13.82
N TYR A 227 1.76 -12.42 12.66
CA TYR A 227 2.93 -12.02 11.86
C TYR A 227 2.85 -10.56 11.41
N PHE A 228 1.68 -10.10 10.96
CA PHE A 228 1.50 -8.72 10.52
C PHE A 228 1.60 -7.71 11.68
N ASP A 229 1.00 -8.03 12.83
CA ASP A 229 1.12 -7.22 14.05
C ASP A 229 2.53 -7.22 14.64
N LEU A 230 3.28 -8.32 14.49
CA LEU A 230 4.68 -8.38 14.86
C LEU A 230 5.51 -7.38 14.05
N CYS A 231 5.29 -7.32 12.74
CA CYS A 231 5.96 -6.34 11.88
C CYS A 231 5.60 -4.90 12.26
N GLU A 232 4.33 -4.64 12.57
CA GLU A 232 3.89 -3.34 13.08
C GLU A 232 4.53 -2.98 14.42
N THR A 233 4.67 -3.97 15.32
CA THR A 233 5.33 -3.78 16.61
C THR A 233 6.79 -3.31 16.43
N GLU A 234 7.53 -3.96 15.53
CA GLU A 234 8.90 -3.55 15.21
C GLU A 234 8.94 -2.16 14.53
N ARG A 235 7.99 -1.85 13.63
CA ARG A 235 7.87 -0.49 13.05
C ARG A 235 7.66 0.58 14.12
N ARG A 236 6.76 0.36 15.08
CA ARG A 236 6.51 1.31 16.19
C ARG A 236 7.77 1.54 17.04
N LYS A 237 8.57 0.51 17.27
CA LYS A 237 9.87 0.65 17.95
C LYS A 237 10.84 1.50 17.14
N PHE A 238 10.92 1.27 15.82
CA PHE A 238 11.73 2.09 14.92
C PHE A 238 11.28 3.56 14.94
N GLU A 239 9.99 3.83 14.78
CA GLU A 239 9.41 5.18 14.83
C GLU A 239 9.72 5.87 16.17
N LYS A 240 9.53 5.19 17.29
CA LYS A 240 9.86 5.70 18.62
C LYS A 240 11.36 6.02 18.77
N SER A 241 12.24 5.22 18.18
CA SER A 241 13.69 5.45 18.24
C SER A 241 14.18 6.65 17.40
N ASN A 242 13.32 7.16 16.51
CA ASN A 242 13.63 8.26 15.59
C ASN A 242 12.82 9.54 15.84
N SER A 243 11.97 9.58 16.88
CA SER A 243 11.04 10.69 17.11
C SER A 243 11.64 11.90 17.85
N HIS A 244 12.89 11.86 18.33
CA HIS A 244 13.40 12.84 19.30
C HIS A 244 14.76 13.49 19.00
N ASN A 245 15.30 13.39 17.79
CA ASN A 245 16.64 13.92 17.50
C ASN A 245 16.68 14.76 16.21
N GLN A 246 17.59 15.73 16.15
CA GLN A 246 18.10 16.28 14.89
C GLN A 246 18.90 15.17 14.18
N ILE A 247 18.21 14.29 13.47
CA ILE A 247 18.81 13.18 12.72
C ILE A 247 19.03 13.65 11.29
N THR A 248 20.19 13.33 10.72
CA THR A 248 20.49 13.58 9.32
C THR A 248 19.87 12.51 8.40
N LEU A 249 19.69 12.83 7.11
CA LEU A 249 19.20 11.84 6.12
C LEU A 249 20.08 10.58 6.08
N THR A 250 21.40 10.75 6.16
CA THR A 250 22.35 9.62 6.18
C THR A 250 22.17 8.74 7.40
N GLU A 251 21.91 9.31 8.57
CA GLU A 251 21.64 8.54 9.79
C GLU A 251 20.30 7.80 9.72
N ILE A 252 19.25 8.42 9.16
CA ILE A 252 17.96 7.74 8.92
C ILE A 252 18.18 6.52 8.03
N ASP A 253 18.97 6.67 6.97
CA ASP A 253 19.30 5.59 6.05
C ASP A 253 20.03 4.42 6.72
N ILE A 254 21.04 4.72 7.54
CA ILE A 254 21.79 3.71 8.30
C ILE A 254 20.87 2.99 9.28
N ARG A 255 20.05 3.75 10.04
CA ARG A 255 19.11 3.19 11.02
C ARG A 255 18.05 2.33 10.35
N PHE A 256 17.53 2.76 9.20
CA PHE A 256 16.51 1.99 8.47
C PHE A 256 17.08 0.69 7.89
N LYS A 257 18.31 0.71 7.35
CA LYS A 257 18.99 -0.51 6.91
C LYS A 257 19.19 -1.49 8.06
N LYS A 258 19.64 -1.02 9.22
CA LYS A 258 19.76 -1.84 10.42
C LYS A 258 18.40 -2.40 10.85
N PHE A 259 17.38 -1.56 10.90
CA PHE A 259 16.01 -1.96 11.23
C PHE A 259 15.49 -3.07 10.32
N LYS A 260 15.72 -2.99 9.00
CA LYS A 260 15.32 -4.04 8.05
C LYS A 260 15.98 -5.39 8.36
N LEU A 261 17.25 -5.40 8.78
CA LEU A 261 17.94 -6.61 9.22
C LEU A 261 17.33 -7.16 10.52
N ASP A 262 17.16 -6.31 11.53
CA ASP A 262 16.59 -6.69 12.82
C ASP A 262 15.14 -7.22 12.69
N LEU A 263 14.35 -6.63 11.76
CA LEU A 263 13.01 -7.08 11.40
C LEU A 263 13.05 -8.45 10.72
N ALA A 264 13.94 -8.65 9.74
CA ALA A 264 14.08 -9.94 9.06
C ALA A 264 14.46 -11.07 10.03
N ASP A 265 15.36 -10.80 10.98
CA ASP A 265 15.72 -11.75 12.03
C ASP A 265 14.52 -12.10 12.93
N THR A 266 13.70 -11.09 13.27
CA THR A 266 12.50 -11.27 14.08
C THR A 266 11.43 -12.08 13.33
N GLN A 267 11.20 -11.79 12.05
CA GLN A 267 10.31 -12.55 11.17
C GLN A 267 10.78 -14.01 11.08
N ASN A 268 12.05 -14.26 10.79
CA ASN A 268 12.62 -15.60 10.68
C ASN A 268 12.48 -16.38 11.98
N ARG A 269 12.75 -15.76 13.13
CA ARG A 269 12.60 -16.38 14.43
C ARG A 269 11.14 -16.72 14.73
N PHE A 270 10.20 -15.82 14.44
CA PHE A 270 8.78 -16.09 14.59
C PHE A 270 8.33 -17.29 13.73
N LEU A 271 8.67 -17.28 12.44
CA LEU A 271 8.31 -18.34 11.50
C LEU A 271 8.88 -19.71 11.93
N LYS A 272 10.12 -19.72 12.42
CA LYS A 272 10.80 -20.92 12.92
C LYS A 272 10.22 -21.43 14.23
N GLU A 273 9.97 -20.55 15.21
CA GLU A 273 9.48 -20.94 16.54
C GLU A 273 8.03 -21.42 16.51
N THR A 274 7.17 -20.74 15.77
CA THR A 274 5.73 -21.06 15.68
C THR A 274 5.44 -22.27 14.81
N ASP A 275 6.43 -22.75 14.04
CA ASP A 275 6.28 -23.79 13.02
C ASP A 275 4.97 -23.60 12.23
N ARG A 276 4.83 -22.44 11.58
CA ARG A 276 3.66 -22.11 10.74
C ARG A 276 2.35 -22.03 11.53
N GLY A 277 2.43 -21.68 12.81
CA GLY A 277 1.31 -21.63 13.73
C GLY A 277 0.95 -22.98 14.38
N THR A 278 1.59 -24.09 14.01
CA THR A 278 1.30 -25.40 14.61
C THR A 278 1.86 -25.55 16.03
N ASN A 279 2.92 -24.83 16.37
CA ASN A 279 3.46 -24.79 17.72
C ASN A 279 2.66 -23.81 18.59
N TYR A 280 1.61 -24.31 19.24
CA TYR A 280 0.73 -23.54 20.12
C TYR A 280 1.48 -22.76 21.20
N SER A 281 2.49 -23.38 21.84
CA SER A 281 3.25 -22.72 22.93
C SER A 281 4.02 -21.50 22.45
N ALA A 282 4.65 -21.58 21.28
CA ALA A 282 5.30 -20.45 20.65
C ALA A 282 4.28 -19.41 20.19
N LEU A 283 3.13 -19.83 19.65
CA LEU A 283 2.08 -18.91 19.22
C LEU A 283 1.53 -18.08 20.39
N VAL A 284 1.31 -18.70 21.57
CA VAL A 284 0.94 -18.00 22.81
C VAL A 284 2.01 -17.00 23.21
N LYS A 285 3.29 -17.41 23.26
CA LYS A 285 4.42 -16.53 23.58
C LYS A 285 4.46 -15.29 22.68
N TRP A 286 4.31 -15.48 21.37
CA TRP A 286 4.33 -14.37 20.42
C TRP A 286 3.07 -13.50 20.50
N ASN A 287 1.91 -14.10 20.79
CA ASN A 287 0.67 -13.36 21.03
C ASN A 287 0.75 -12.49 22.27
N GLU A 288 1.30 -12.99 23.38
CA GLU A 288 1.54 -12.19 24.59
C GLU A 288 2.48 -11.02 24.31
N PHE A 289 3.56 -11.26 23.56
CA PHE A 289 4.49 -10.21 23.15
C PHE A 289 3.79 -9.12 22.32
N VAL A 290 3.00 -9.49 21.30
CA VAL A 290 2.25 -8.53 20.48
C VAL A 290 1.20 -7.81 21.32
N PHE A 291 0.44 -8.53 22.15
CA PHE A 291 -0.59 -7.98 23.01
C PHE A 291 -0.04 -6.90 23.95
N GLN A 292 1.15 -7.10 24.53
CA GLN A 292 1.80 -6.09 25.37
C GLN A 292 2.17 -4.80 24.61
N GLN A 293 2.35 -4.85 23.30
CA GLN A 293 2.81 -3.73 22.48
C GLN A 293 1.67 -3.04 21.72
N THR A 294 0.62 -3.78 21.36
CA THR A 294 -0.48 -3.29 20.51
C THR A 294 -1.84 -3.35 21.20
N GLY A 295 -1.99 -4.10 22.29
CA GLY A 295 -3.28 -4.40 22.91
C GLY A 295 -4.13 -5.41 22.15
N ILE A 296 -3.61 -6.03 21.09
CA ILE A 296 -4.35 -6.97 20.23
C ILE A 296 -4.07 -8.41 20.67
N ASP A 297 -5.13 -9.12 21.06
CA ASP A 297 -5.09 -10.55 21.37
C ASP A 297 -5.61 -11.36 20.17
N ASN A 298 -4.70 -11.78 19.28
CA ASN A 298 -5.08 -12.56 18.09
C ASN A 298 -5.63 -13.95 18.48
N MET A 299 -5.09 -14.57 19.53
CA MET A 299 -5.56 -15.88 19.99
C MET A 299 -7.02 -15.82 20.42
N GLN A 300 -7.41 -14.76 21.14
CA GLN A 300 -8.80 -14.50 21.51
C GLN A 300 -9.66 -14.19 20.28
N ILE A 301 -9.22 -13.27 19.41
CA ILE A 301 -9.99 -12.84 18.24
C ILE A 301 -10.34 -14.01 17.31
N PHE A 302 -9.41 -14.95 17.12
CA PHE A 302 -9.60 -16.10 16.24
C PHE A 302 -10.10 -17.36 16.96
N ASN A 303 -10.35 -17.30 18.28
CA ASN A 303 -10.77 -18.43 19.10
C ASN A 303 -9.83 -19.64 19.00
N VAL A 304 -8.51 -19.40 19.07
CA VAL A 304 -7.50 -20.46 19.00
C VAL A 304 -7.39 -21.16 20.36
N ALA A 305 -8.00 -22.34 20.47
CA ALA A 305 -7.88 -23.20 21.64
C ALA A 305 -6.72 -24.21 21.50
N ARG A 306 -6.16 -24.62 22.64
CA ARG A 306 -5.20 -25.74 22.67
C ARG A 306 -5.92 -27.01 22.23
N LYS A 307 -5.43 -27.65 21.17
CA LYS A 307 -5.87 -28.98 20.74
C LYS A 307 -5.33 -30.05 21.68
#